data_AF-A0A7H9ASZ3-F1
#
_entry.id   AF-A0A7H9ASZ3-F1
#
_cell.length_a   1.000
_cell.length_b   1.000
_cell.length_c   1.000
_cell.angle_alpha   90.00
_cell.angle_beta   90.00
_cell.angle_gamma   90.00
#
_symmetry.space_group_name_H-M   'P 1'
#
loop_
_entity.id
_entity.type
_entity.pdbx_description
1 polymer ?
#
loop_
_entity_poly.entity_id
_entity_poly.type
_entity_poly.pdbx_seq_one_letter_code
_entity_poly.pdbx_strand_id
1 'polypeptide(L)'
;MSQEELLLTDSTIAFRAKHPETIKNWENQIVKDDCTPDHHFCYHALEEYPNLIAHLDVAEYRLDFAINAHIVHAQLQEQFLDDGHTGPIALEHANNELLKIYGALNEKEPVGRAAILKSLQ
;
A
#
# COMPACT_ATOMS: atom_id res chain seq x y z
N MET A 1 -7.40 8.22 8.44
CA MET A 1 -6.37 8.37 7.41
C MET A 1 -6.92 9.14 6.23
N SER A 2 -6.09 9.96 5.60
CA SER A 2 -6.39 10.61 4.32
C SER A 2 -6.33 9.60 3.16
N GLN A 3 -6.79 10.01 1.97
CA GLN A 3 -6.65 9.22 0.75
C GLN A 3 -5.16 8.93 0.43
N GLU A 4 -4.30 9.93 0.58
CA GLU A 4 -2.85 9.78 0.38
C GLU A 4 -2.24 8.77 1.34
N GLU A 5 -2.67 8.75 2.60
CA GLU A 5 -2.23 7.77 3.59
C GLU A 5 -2.70 6.35 3.28
N LEU A 6 -3.72 6.21 2.44
CA LEU A 6 -4.20 4.94 1.91
C LEU A 6 -3.60 4.58 0.54
N LEU A 7 -2.65 5.38 0.05
CA LEU A 7 -2.10 5.27 -1.30
C LEU A 7 -3.19 5.37 -2.40
N LEU A 8 -4.29 6.04 -2.09
CA LEU A 8 -5.35 6.41 -3.04
C LEU A 8 -4.94 7.67 -3.79
N THR A 9 -3.94 7.54 -4.66
CA THR A 9 -3.57 8.57 -5.63
C THR A 9 -4.56 8.59 -6.80
N ASP A 10 -4.57 9.65 -7.59
CA ASP A 10 -5.40 9.71 -8.81
C ASP A 10 -5.15 8.50 -9.73
N SER A 11 -3.90 8.03 -9.77
CA SER A 11 -3.49 6.89 -10.56
C SER A 11 -4.08 5.57 -10.05
N THR A 12 -4.03 5.33 -8.73
CA THR A 12 -4.63 4.11 -8.16
C THR A 12 -6.15 4.14 -8.25
N ILE A 13 -6.79 5.31 -8.07
CA ILE A 13 -8.23 5.49 -8.26
C ILE A 13 -8.62 5.17 -9.71
N ALA A 14 -7.90 5.72 -10.69
CA ALA A 14 -8.15 5.49 -12.11
C ALA A 14 -7.96 4.02 -12.49
N PHE A 15 -6.90 3.37 -11.99
CA PHE A 15 -6.64 1.95 -12.23
C PHE A 15 -7.77 1.07 -11.70
N ARG A 16 -8.18 1.29 -10.44
CA ARG A 16 -9.27 0.51 -9.80
C ARG A 16 -10.60 0.67 -10.54
N ALA A 17 -10.92 1.88 -10.98
CA ALA A 17 -12.12 2.14 -11.75
C ALA A 17 -12.11 1.44 -13.13
N LYS A 18 -10.94 1.34 -13.75
CA LYS A 18 -10.76 0.69 -15.06
C LYS A 18 -10.71 -0.83 -14.97
N HIS A 19 -10.25 -1.39 -13.86
CA HIS A 19 -9.97 -2.82 -13.70
C HIS A 19 -10.65 -3.48 -12.50
N PRO A 20 -11.97 -3.33 -12.30
CA PRO A 20 -12.65 -3.79 -11.08
C PRO A 20 -12.58 -5.31 -10.86
N GLU A 21 -12.62 -6.11 -11.94
CA GLU A 21 -12.50 -7.57 -11.84
C GLU A 21 -11.09 -8.01 -11.40
N THR A 22 -10.06 -7.31 -11.87
CA THR A 22 -8.67 -7.53 -11.45
C THR A 22 -8.51 -7.26 -9.96
N ILE A 23 -9.05 -6.13 -9.48
CA ILE A 23 -9.04 -5.79 -8.04
C ILE A 23 -9.70 -6.88 -7.22
N LYS A 24 -10.92 -7.31 -7.61
CA LYS A 24 -11.64 -8.38 -6.91
C LYS A 24 -10.86 -9.71 -6.92
N ASN A 25 -10.14 -10.01 -8.00
CA ASN A 25 -9.33 -11.22 -8.04
C ASN A 25 -8.15 -11.13 -7.05
N TRP A 26 -7.45 -9.99 -7.02
CA TRP A 26 -6.35 -9.75 -6.08
C TRP A 26 -6.81 -9.80 -4.62
N GLU A 27 -7.95 -9.21 -4.29
CA GLU A 27 -8.58 -9.33 -2.95
C GLU A 27 -8.72 -10.80 -2.54
N ASN A 28 -9.29 -11.63 -3.43
CA ASN A 28 -9.49 -13.05 -3.17
C ASN A 28 -8.18 -13.83 -3.05
N GLN A 29 -7.17 -13.47 -3.84
CA GLN A 29 -5.85 -14.12 -3.82
C GLN A 29 -5.11 -13.82 -2.53
N ILE A 30 -5.11 -12.56 -2.05
CA ILE A 30 -4.50 -12.18 -0.77
C ILE A 30 -5.20 -12.92 0.38
N VAL A 31 -6.53 -12.96 0.41
CA VAL A 31 -7.29 -13.64 1.48
C VAL A 31 -7.00 -15.16 1.52
N LYS A 32 -6.70 -15.77 0.37
CA LYS A 32 -6.38 -17.21 0.26
C LYS A 32 -4.89 -17.52 0.40
N ASP A 33 -4.05 -16.50 0.53
CA ASP A 33 -2.59 -16.63 0.47
C ASP A 33 -2.09 -17.34 -0.82
N ASP A 34 -2.75 -17.05 -1.94
CA ASP A 34 -2.45 -17.58 -3.29
C ASP A 34 -2.23 -16.43 -4.28
N CYS A 35 -1.41 -15.46 -3.86
CA CYS A 35 -1.13 -14.23 -4.60
C CYS A 35 0.27 -14.23 -5.21
N THR A 36 0.53 -13.30 -6.14
CA THR A 36 1.86 -13.17 -6.74
C THR A 36 2.89 -12.73 -5.70
N PRO A 37 4.20 -12.99 -5.91
CA PRO A 37 5.25 -12.52 -4.99
C PRO A 37 5.17 -11.03 -4.67
N ASP A 38 4.80 -10.20 -5.65
CA ASP A 38 4.69 -8.75 -5.45
C ASP A 38 3.48 -8.37 -4.59
N HIS A 39 2.33 -9.06 -4.75
CA HIS A 39 1.17 -8.88 -3.86
C HIS A 39 1.50 -9.33 -2.44
N HIS A 40 2.13 -10.50 -2.32
CA HIS A 40 2.56 -11.03 -1.03
C HIS A 40 3.51 -10.05 -0.34
N PHE A 41 4.50 -9.51 -1.08
CA PHE A 41 5.39 -8.48 -0.57
C PHE A 41 4.62 -7.24 -0.09
N CYS A 42 3.73 -6.68 -0.90
CA CYS A 42 2.97 -5.47 -0.55
C CYS A 42 2.11 -5.66 0.72
N TYR A 43 1.54 -6.86 0.93
CA TYR A 43 0.71 -7.17 2.08
C TYR A 43 1.52 -7.50 3.35
N HIS A 44 2.57 -8.31 3.24
CA HIS A 44 3.34 -8.79 4.40
C HIS A 44 4.44 -7.84 4.84
N ALA A 45 4.96 -6.97 3.96
CA ALA A 45 5.93 -5.94 4.35
C ALA A 45 5.39 -5.02 5.45
N LEU A 46 4.06 -4.88 5.56
CA LEU A 46 3.40 -4.15 6.65
C LEU A 46 3.78 -4.65 8.05
N GLU A 47 4.13 -5.94 8.20
CA GLU A 47 4.41 -6.57 9.51
C GLU A 47 5.61 -5.93 10.24
N GLU A 48 6.50 -5.29 9.48
CA GLU A 48 7.64 -4.52 10.00
C GLU A 48 7.25 -3.10 10.46
N TYR A 49 6.00 -2.68 10.25
CA TYR A 49 5.49 -1.32 10.49
C TYR A 49 4.26 -1.35 11.42
N PRO A 50 4.46 -1.58 12.74
CA PRO A 50 3.37 -1.87 13.67
C PRO A 50 2.38 -0.73 13.87
N ASN A 51 2.80 0.54 13.78
CA ASN A 51 1.88 1.67 13.89
C ASN A 51 0.99 1.77 12.66
N LEU A 52 1.55 1.55 11.47
CA LEU A 52 0.79 1.53 10.22
C LEU A 52 -0.22 0.37 10.23
N ILE A 53 0.19 -0.84 10.63
CA ILE A 53 -0.74 -1.96 10.80
C ILE A 53 -1.85 -1.62 11.78
N ALA A 54 -1.53 -1.10 12.96
CA ALA A 54 -2.54 -0.79 13.97
C ALA A 54 -3.58 0.22 13.44
N HIS A 55 -3.16 1.20 12.64
CA HIS A 55 -4.06 2.13 11.98
C HIS A 55 -4.97 1.48 10.95
N LEU A 56 -4.38 0.65 10.10
CA LEU A 56 -5.09 -0.05 9.04
C LEU A 56 -6.11 -1.01 9.62
N ASP A 57 -5.77 -1.73 10.68
CA ASP A 57 -6.66 -2.69 11.33
C ASP A 57 -7.83 -2.00 12.04
N VAL A 58 -7.59 -0.88 12.75
CA VAL A 58 -8.67 -0.11 13.40
C VAL A 58 -9.70 0.39 12.39
N ALA A 59 -9.26 0.70 11.18
CA ALA A 59 -10.11 1.22 10.11
C ALA A 59 -10.50 0.16 9.07
N GLU A 60 -10.12 -1.11 9.28
CA GLU A 60 -10.38 -2.24 8.40
C GLU A 60 -9.89 -2.05 6.94
N TYR A 61 -8.84 -1.25 6.75
CA TYR A 61 -8.33 -0.86 5.42
C TYR A 61 -7.11 -1.66 4.94
N ARG A 62 -6.68 -2.68 5.69
CA ARG A 62 -5.43 -3.41 5.38
C ARG A 62 -5.41 -3.99 3.97
N LEU A 63 -6.52 -4.60 3.53
CA LEU A 63 -6.61 -5.21 2.20
C LEU A 63 -6.59 -4.14 1.09
N ASP A 64 -7.39 -3.10 1.24
CA ASP A 64 -7.43 -1.99 0.28
C ASP A 64 -6.09 -1.29 0.15
N PHE A 65 -5.42 -1.07 1.28
CA PHE A 65 -4.08 -0.49 1.31
C PHE A 65 -3.08 -1.36 0.55
N ALA A 66 -3.06 -2.68 0.79
CA ALA A 66 -2.14 -3.57 0.10
C ALA A 66 -2.36 -3.61 -1.42
N ILE A 67 -3.61 -3.50 -1.87
CA ILE A 67 -3.92 -3.40 -3.30
C ILE A 67 -3.44 -2.08 -3.88
N ASN A 68 -3.67 -0.97 -3.18
CA ASN A 68 -3.20 0.34 -3.62
C ASN A 68 -1.66 0.38 -3.65
N ALA A 69 -1.01 -0.20 -2.64
CA ALA A 69 0.43 -0.38 -2.59
C ALA A 69 0.96 -1.20 -3.77
N HIS A 70 0.28 -2.29 -4.15
CA HIS A 70 0.65 -3.07 -5.30
C HIS A 70 0.56 -2.29 -6.61
N ILE A 71 -0.48 -1.46 -6.80
CA ILE A 71 -0.58 -0.59 -7.98
C ILE A 71 0.55 0.44 -8.01
N VAL A 72 0.85 1.09 -6.87
CA VAL A 72 1.97 2.04 -6.76
C VAL A 72 3.31 1.34 -7.02
N HIS A 73 3.49 0.15 -6.48
CA HIS A 73 4.70 -0.66 -6.66
C HIS A 73 4.94 -1.03 -8.12
N ALA A 74 3.90 -1.49 -8.82
CA ALA A 74 3.98 -1.78 -10.25
C ALA A 74 4.35 -0.53 -11.08
N GLN A 75 3.82 0.65 -10.72
CA GLN A 75 4.15 1.92 -11.37
C GLN A 75 5.60 2.34 -11.11
N LEU A 76 6.09 2.18 -9.88
CA LEU A 76 7.49 2.44 -9.56
C LEU A 76 8.42 1.51 -10.35
N GLN A 77 8.07 0.23 -10.45
CA GLN A 77 8.84 -0.74 -11.22
C GLN A 77 8.87 -0.38 -12.71
N GLU A 78 7.73 0.00 -13.30
CA GLU A 78 7.65 0.49 -14.69
C GLU A 78 8.52 1.73 -14.91
N GLN A 79 8.47 2.71 -14.00
CA GLN A 79 9.31 3.90 -14.07
C GLN A 79 10.81 3.56 -14.06
N PHE A 80 11.27 2.66 -13.18
CA PHE A 80 12.68 2.25 -13.17
C PHE A 80 13.09 1.48 -14.42
N LEU A 81 12.18 0.70 -15.02
CA LEU A 81 12.43 0.06 -16.32
C LEU A 81 12.59 1.10 -17.43
N ASP A 82 11.73 2.12 -17.45
CA ASP A 82 11.79 3.23 -18.42
C ASP A 82 13.08 4.06 -18.26
N ASP A 83 13.59 4.18 -17.02
CA ASP A 83 14.88 4.83 -16.71
C ASP A 83 16.11 3.96 -17.10
N GLY A 84 15.89 2.76 -17.64
CA GLY A 84 16.92 1.88 -18.18
C GLY A 84 17.46 0.83 -17.21
N HIS A 85 16.83 0.64 -16.05
CA HIS A 85 17.17 -0.45 -15.15
C HIS A 85 16.74 -1.81 -15.70
N THR A 86 17.43 -2.88 -15.31
CA THR A 86 17.02 -4.25 -15.63
C THR A 86 15.88 -4.70 -14.70
N GLY A 87 15.08 -5.68 -15.12
CA GLY A 87 13.95 -6.19 -14.33
C GLY A 87 14.24 -6.43 -12.84
N PRO A 88 15.31 -7.17 -12.47
CA PRO A 88 15.65 -7.38 -11.06
C PRO A 88 16.01 -6.11 -10.30
N ILE A 89 16.74 -5.18 -10.93
CA ILE A 89 17.16 -3.92 -10.31
C ILE A 89 15.96 -2.98 -10.15
N ALA A 90 15.08 -2.90 -11.15
CA ALA A 90 13.84 -2.14 -11.08
C ALA A 90 12.92 -2.63 -9.96
N LEU A 91 12.79 -3.96 -9.80
CA LEU A 91 12.04 -4.57 -8.70
C LEU A 91 12.63 -4.22 -7.33
N GLU A 92 13.95 -4.32 -7.18
CA GLU A 92 14.64 -3.97 -5.93
C GLU A 92 14.43 -2.49 -5.58
N HIS A 93 14.54 -1.59 -6.56
CA HIS A 93 14.28 -0.17 -6.34
C HIS A 93 12.81 0.11 -5.98
N ALA A 94 11.85 -0.52 -6.67
CA ALA A 94 10.43 -0.39 -6.35
C ALA A 94 10.11 -0.90 -4.93
N ASN A 95 10.70 -2.02 -4.51
CA ASN A 95 10.59 -2.52 -3.14
C ASN A 95 11.11 -1.50 -2.13
N ASN A 96 12.31 -0.97 -2.36
CA ASN A 96 12.93 0.00 -1.46
C ASN A 96 12.13 1.31 -1.34
N GLU A 97 11.58 1.83 -2.45
CA GLU A 97 10.73 3.01 -2.41
C GLU A 97 9.41 2.74 -1.69
N LEU A 98 8.78 1.58 -1.90
CA LEU A 98 7.56 1.23 -1.18
C LEU A 98 7.82 1.11 0.34
N LEU A 99 8.92 0.51 0.76
CA LEU A 99 9.31 0.41 2.17
C LEU A 99 9.58 1.77 2.80
N LYS A 100 10.16 2.72 2.07
CA LYS A 100 10.32 4.12 2.54
C LYS A 100 8.96 4.78 2.75
N ILE A 101 8.00 4.56 1.85
CA ILE A 101 6.62 5.07 2.00
C ILE A 101 5.98 4.47 3.26
N TYR A 102 6.09 3.15 3.47
CA TYR A 102 5.54 2.49 4.66
C TYR A 102 6.19 3.03 5.93
N GLY A 103 7.51 3.22 5.94
CA GLY A 103 8.24 3.83 7.06
C GLY A 103 7.72 5.23 7.38
N ALA A 104 7.59 6.09 6.36
CA ALA A 104 7.08 7.44 6.55
C ALA A 104 5.64 7.48 7.08
N LEU A 105 4.78 6.55 6.63
CA LEU A 105 3.41 6.42 7.14
C LEU A 105 3.36 5.86 8.57
N ASN A 106 4.26 4.93 8.91
CA ASN A 106 4.38 4.35 10.25
C ASN A 106 4.90 5.35 11.30
N GLU A 107 5.71 6.32 10.88
CA GLU A 107 6.19 7.42 11.73
C GLU A 107 5.10 8.46 12.03
N LYS A 108 4.01 8.50 11.26
CA LYS A 108 2.88 9.37 11.58
C LYS A 108 2.20 8.85 12.85
N GLU A 109 2.26 9.66 13.90
CA GLU A 109 1.51 9.41 15.13
C GLU A 109 0.05 9.11 14.79
N PRO A 110 -0.56 8.13 15.48
CA PRO A 110 -1.98 8.01 15.44
C PRO A 110 -2.64 9.33 15.80
N VAL A 111 -3.52 9.81 14.93
CA VAL A 111 -4.63 10.63 15.41
C VAL A 111 -5.51 9.69 16.22
N GLY A 112 -5.00 9.28 17.38
CA GLY A 112 -5.66 8.39 18.30
C GLY A 112 -6.97 9.05 18.67
N ARG A 113 -7.98 8.22 18.94
CA ARG A 113 -9.30 8.64 19.42
C ARG A 113 -9.21 9.70 20.54
N ALA A 114 -8.13 9.68 21.33
CA ALA A 114 -7.80 10.67 22.34
C ALA A 114 -7.55 12.09 21.80
N ALA A 115 -6.86 12.26 20.66
CA ALA A 115 -6.63 13.56 20.03
C ALA A 115 -7.91 14.14 19.43
N ILE A 116 -8.77 13.28 18.85
CA ILE A 116 -10.10 13.66 18.34
C ILE A 116 -11.04 14.07 19.48
N LEU A 117 -11.01 13.38 20.62
CA LEU A 117 -11.81 13.76 21.78
C LEU A 117 -11.34 15.05 22.43
N LYS A 118 -10.03 15.36 22.36
CA LYS A 118 -9.45 16.60 22.90
C LYS A 118 -9.73 17.82 22.03
N SER A 119 -9.96 17.66 20.73
CA SER A 119 -10.34 18.75 19.82
C SER A 119 -11.85 19.02 19.79
N LEU A 120 -12.65 18.17 20.45
CA LEU A 120 -14.10 18.33 20.65
C LEU A 120 -14.47 18.95 22.01
N GLN A 121 -13.47 19.29 22.84
CA GLN A 121 -13.61 20.03 24.10
C GLN A 121 -13.14 21.47 23.93
#